data_AF-A0A1Q7WSK6-F1
#
_entry.id   AF-A0A1Q7WSK6-F1
#
_cell.length_a   1.000
_cell.length_b   1.000
_cell.length_c   1.000
_cell.angle_alpha   90.00
_cell.angle_beta   90.00
_cell.angle_gamma   90.00
#
_symmetry.space_group_name_H-M   'P 1'
#
loop_
_entity.id
_entity.type
_entity.pdbx_description
1 polymer ?
#
loop_
_entity_poly.entity_id
_entity_poly.type
_entity_poly.pdbx_seq_one_letter_code
_entity_poly.pdbx_strand_id
1 'polypeptide(L)'
;MKITNGKQQLDEPPVFFLDRTFGRTELAAMLRADGFLIVTIYEEYGDAESRIADPVMICDCGFKSRVLLTADQDLVYTWAKEIVEAGIAVFVTTDNNEGPKQWGPRIISAKDDMLRELGRRKKPFTARISREGRVTQVRIYESAEWKTIPITKKNPSNFYRKK
;
A
#
# COMPACT_ATOMS: atom_id res chain seq x y z
N MET A 1 11.96 16.39 -9.24
CA MET A 1 10.88 17.35 -8.88
C MET A 1 10.57 18.33 -10.00
N LYS A 2 9.65 17.96 -10.90
CA LYS A 2 9.06 18.89 -11.88
C LYS A 2 7.58 19.06 -11.54
N ILE A 3 7.16 20.30 -11.30
CA ILE A 3 5.76 20.64 -11.04
C ILE A 3 5.13 21.00 -12.39
N THR A 4 4.26 20.13 -12.91
CA THR A 4 3.39 20.46 -14.05
C THR A 4 1.96 20.07 -13.70
N ASN A 5 1.07 21.06 -13.62
CA ASN A 5 -0.39 20.93 -13.45
C ASN A 5 -0.97 20.39 -12.13
N GLY A 6 -0.32 20.61 -10.98
CA GLY A 6 -0.93 20.33 -9.66
C GLY A 6 -1.18 18.84 -9.37
N LYS A 7 -0.71 17.95 -10.25
CA LYS A 7 -0.57 16.52 -10.00
C LYS A 7 0.90 16.27 -9.68
N GLN A 8 1.20 15.93 -8.44
CA GLN A 8 2.49 15.34 -8.10
C GLN A 8 2.53 13.96 -8.79
N GLN A 9 3.24 13.89 -9.91
CA GLN A 9 3.53 12.64 -10.59
C GLN A 9 4.75 12.02 -9.90
N LEU A 10 4.68 10.74 -9.57
CA LEU A 10 5.84 10.02 -9.02
C LEU A 10 6.96 10.04 -10.08
N ASP A 11 8.14 10.53 -9.69
CA ASP A 11 9.30 10.63 -10.59
C ASP A 11 9.74 9.22 -11.08
N GLU A 12 9.52 8.18 -10.28
CA GLU A 12 9.74 6.77 -10.61
C GLU A 12 8.57 5.87 -10.16
N PRO A 13 8.27 4.76 -10.85
CA PRO A 13 7.25 3.81 -10.40
C PRO A 13 7.60 3.22 -9.02
N PRO A 14 6.64 3.18 -8.07
CA PRO A 14 6.92 2.67 -6.73
C PRO A 14 7.15 1.15 -6.75
N VAL A 15 8.16 0.70 -5.99
CA VAL A 15 8.38 -0.71 -5.70
C VAL A 15 7.59 -1.09 -4.46
N PHE A 16 6.70 -2.07 -4.59
CA PHE A 16 5.94 -2.63 -3.48
C PHE A 16 6.64 -3.84 -2.89
N PHE A 17 6.62 -3.95 -1.57
CA PHE A 17 7.11 -5.08 -0.81
C PHE A 17 5.94 -5.89 -0.26
N LEU A 18 5.85 -7.17 -0.61
CA LEU A 18 4.85 -8.09 -0.05
C LEU A 18 5.44 -8.81 1.15
N ASP A 19 4.76 -8.71 2.29
CA ASP A 19 5.12 -9.49 3.46
C ASP A 19 4.66 -10.96 3.36
N ARG A 20 4.89 -11.71 4.44
CA ARG A 20 4.57 -13.14 4.56
C ARG A 20 3.07 -13.47 4.41
N THR A 21 2.18 -12.51 4.63
CA THR A 21 0.73 -12.77 4.64
C THR A 21 0.17 -13.11 3.26
N PHE A 22 0.89 -12.78 2.20
CA PHE A 22 0.47 -13.03 0.81
C PHE A 22 1.10 -14.27 0.16
N GLY A 23 1.88 -15.04 0.92
CA GLY A 23 2.65 -16.14 0.39
C GLY A 23 3.79 -15.67 -0.53
N ARG A 24 4.50 -16.64 -1.14
CA ARG A 24 5.80 -16.37 -1.77
C ARG A 24 5.72 -15.93 -3.24
N THR A 25 4.73 -16.42 -3.99
CA THR A 25 4.82 -16.45 -5.47
C THR A 25 3.54 -16.02 -6.19
N GLU A 26 2.41 -16.68 -5.91
CA GLU A 26 1.18 -16.54 -6.73
C GLU A 26 0.70 -15.08 -6.82
N LEU A 27 0.55 -14.40 -5.68
CA LEU A 27 0.10 -13.00 -5.69
C LEU A 27 1.10 -12.09 -6.39
N ALA A 28 2.40 -12.25 -6.10
CA ALA A 28 3.45 -11.45 -6.72
C ALA A 28 3.45 -11.58 -8.25
N ALA A 29 3.25 -12.80 -8.77
CA ALA A 29 3.15 -13.06 -10.20
C ALA A 29 1.93 -12.36 -10.82
N MET A 30 0.76 -12.43 -10.17
CA MET A 30 -0.45 -11.74 -10.63
C MET A 30 -0.27 -10.22 -10.69
N LEU A 31 0.31 -9.62 -9.64
CA LEU A 31 0.53 -8.18 -9.59
C LEU A 31 1.58 -7.73 -10.60
N ARG A 32 2.66 -8.50 -10.80
CA ARG A 32 3.66 -8.21 -11.83
C ARG A 32 3.09 -8.28 -13.24
N ALA A 33 2.21 -9.24 -13.52
CA ALA A 33 1.52 -9.34 -14.80
C ALA A 33 0.65 -8.10 -15.10
N ASP A 34 0.15 -7.43 -14.06
CA ASP A 34 -0.56 -6.15 -14.17
C ASP A 34 0.37 -4.92 -14.07
N GLY A 35 1.68 -5.11 -14.14
CA GLY A 35 2.66 -4.03 -14.18
C GLY A 35 2.91 -3.35 -12.83
N PHE A 36 2.76 -4.07 -11.72
CA PHE A 36 3.35 -3.65 -10.45
C PHE A 36 4.84 -4.05 -10.39
N LEU A 37 5.66 -3.20 -9.77
CA LEU A 37 7.02 -3.59 -9.36
C LEU A 37 6.91 -4.21 -7.95
N ILE A 38 7.15 -5.51 -7.85
CA ILE A 38 6.99 -6.28 -6.62
C ILE A 38 8.33 -6.85 -6.18
N VAL A 39 8.61 -6.81 -4.88
CA VAL A 39 9.58 -7.66 -4.17
C VAL A 39 8.83 -8.40 -3.06
N THR A 40 9.05 -9.69 -2.89
CA THR A 40 8.46 -10.46 -1.78
C THR A 40 9.45 -10.61 -0.64
N ILE A 41 8.94 -10.85 0.58
CA ILE A 41 9.79 -11.20 1.73
C ILE A 41 10.68 -12.42 1.46
N TYR A 42 10.19 -13.38 0.67
CA TYR A 42 10.97 -14.55 0.25
C TYR A 42 12.11 -14.17 -0.70
N GLU A 43 11.87 -13.31 -1.68
CA GLU A 43 12.91 -12.85 -2.61
C GLU A 43 14.00 -12.05 -1.89
N GLU A 44 13.63 -11.33 -0.84
CA GLU A 44 14.56 -10.52 -0.06
C GLU A 44 15.38 -11.33 0.94
N TYR A 45 14.76 -12.29 1.65
CA TYR A 45 15.39 -12.98 2.79
C TYR A 45 15.50 -14.50 2.61
N GLY A 46 15.00 -15.06 1.51
CA GLY A 46 14.99 -16.49 1.25
C GLY A 46 14.28 -17.27 2.36
N ASP A 47 14.87 -18.40 2.75
CA ASP A 47 14.32 -19.28 3.79
C ASP A 47 14.37 -18.66 5.21
N ALA A 48 15.04 -17.52 5.38
CA ALA A 48 15.04 -16.79 6.64
C ALA A 48 13.77 -15.94 6.84
N GLU A 49 12.91 -15.79 5.83
CA GLU A 49 11.71 -14.92 5.86
C GLU A 49 10.85 -15.09 7.12
N SER A 50 10.70 -16.32 7.62
CA SER A 50 9.84 -16.66 8.75
C SER A 50 10.40 -16.15 10.08
N ARG A 51 11.70 -15.86 10.14
CA ARG A 51 12.41 -15.37 11.32
C ARG A 51 12.57 -13.85 11.32
N ILE A 52 12.25 -13.19 10.20
CA ILE A 52 12.32 -11.73 10.11
C ILE A 52 11.16 -11.14 10.92
N ALA A 53 11.51 -10.34 11.92
CA ALA A 53 10.54 -9.58 12.72
C ALA A 53 9.97 -8.40 11.92
N ASP A 54 8.70 -8.05 12.13
CA ASP A 54 8.07 -6.95 11.39
C ASP A 54 8.83 -5.61 11.49
N PRO A 55 9.37 -5.20 12.65
CA PRO A 55 10.18 -3.98 12.75
C PRO A 55 11.37 -3.94 11.79
N VAL A 56 12.03 -5.08 11.61
CA VAL A 56 13.18 -5.21 10.71
C VAL A 56 12.72 -5.03 9.27
N MET A 57 11.63 -5.71 8.88
CA MET A 57 11.04 -5.58 7.55
C MET A 57 10.57 -4.14 7.25
N ILE A 58 9.92 -3.48 8.22
CA ILE A 58 9.43 -2.10 8.10
C ILE A 58 10.59 -1.13 7.90
N CYS A 59 11.65 -1.26 8.70
CA CYS A 59 12.86 -0.46 8.59
C CYS A 59 13.54 -0.64 7.22
N ASP A 60 13.67 -1.90 6.76
CA ASP A 60 14.25 -2.22 5.45
C ASP A 60 13.44 -1.63 4.28
N CYS A 61 12.11 -1.61 4.39
CA CYS A 61 11.26 -0.93 3.40
C CYS A 61 11.59 0.56 3.34
N GLY A 62 11.80 1.22 4.48
CA GLY A 62 12.22 2.62 4.56
C GLY A 62 13.57 2.84 3.90
N PHE A 63 14.58 2.06 4.29
CA PHE A 63 15.93 2.15 3.74
C PHE A 63 15.97 1.95 2.22
N LYS A 64 15.16 1.03 1.69
CA LYS A 64 15.10 0.69 0.26
C LYS A 64 14.05 1.49 -0.51
N SER A 65 13.42 2.50 0.12
CA SER A 65 12.37 3.33 -0.47
C SER A 65 11.16 2.56 -1.02
N ARG A 66 10.82 1.40 -0.42
CA ARG A 66 9.71 0.54 -0.83
C ARG A 66 8.42 0.87 -0.11
N VAL A 67 7.30 0.50 -0.73
CA VAL A 67 5.95 0.61 -0.16
C VAL A 67 5.54 -0.75 0.39
N LEU A 68 5.16 -0.84 1.66
CA LEU A 68 4.73 -2.12 2.24
C LEU A 68 3.28 -2.43 1.83
N LEU A 69 3.01 -3.66 1.42
CA LEU A 69 1.66 -4.20 1.23
C LEU A 69 1.52 -5.42 2.14
N THR A 70 0.50 -5.40 3.02
CA THR A 70 0.26 -6.45 4.03
C THR A 70 -1.23 -6.79 4.14
N ALA A 71 -1.55 -8.01 4.53
CA ALA A 71 -2.90 -8.37 4.98
C ALA A 71 -3.05 -8.34 6.52
N ASP A 72 -1.96 -8.16 7.25
CA ASP A 72 -1.98 -8.00 8.70
C ASP A 72 -2.49 -6.60 9.07
N GLN A 73 -3.71 -6.57 9.57
CA GLN A 73 -4.34 -5.32 10.01
C GLN A 73 -3.78 -4.82 11.33
N ASP A 74 -3.27 -5.71 12.18
CA ASP A 74 -2.76 -5.33 13.49
C ASP A 74 -1.37 -4.71 13.34
N LEU A 75 -0.62 -5.07 12.30
CA LEU A 75 0.70 -4.50 11.96
C LEU A 75 0.69 -2.95 11.97
N VAL A 76 -0.35 -2.31 11.42
CA VAL A 76 -0.42 -0.83 11.34
C VAL A 76 -0.67 -0.13 12.68
N TYR A 77 -1.04 -0.90 13.72
CA TYR A 77 -1.22 -0.42 15.09
C TYR A 77 -0.05 -0.82 15.97
N THR A 78 0.30 -2.11 15.95
CA THR A 78 1.39 -2.69 16.75
C THR A 78 2.72 -2.03 16.45
N TRP A 79 2.99 -1.75 15.17
CA TRP A 79 4.27 -1.21 14.70
C TRP A 79 4.15 0.20 14.14
N ALA A 80 3.19 0.98 14.66
CA ALA A 80 2.95 2.35 14.21
C ALA A 80 4.19 3.24 14.39
N LYS A 81 4.95 3.05 15.48
CA LYS A 81 6.19 3.80 15.74
C LYS A 81 7.24 3.53 14.67
N GLU A 82 7.45 2.26 14.34
CA GLU A 82 8.43 1.80 13.35
C GLU A 82 8.04 2.29 11.94
N ILE A 83 6.75 2.27 11.59
CA ILE A 83 6.25 2.82 10.33
C ILE A 83 6.55 4.32 10.23
N VAL A 84 6.39 5.05 11.34
CA VAL A 84 6.68 6.49 11.42
C VAL A 84 8.17 6.75 11.27
N GLU A 85 9.00 6.05 12.02
CA GLU A 85 10.47 6.18 11.99
C GLU A 85 11.06 5.79 10.64
N ALA A 86 10.53 4.73 10.01
CA ALA A 86 10.94 4.29 8.67
C ALA A 86 10.43 5.23 7.55
N GLY A 87 9.45 6.10 7.84
CA GLY A 87 8.91 7.04 6.87
C GLY A 87 8.25 6.38 5.65
N ILE A 88 7.62 5.22 5.82
CA ILE A 88 7.06 4.44 4.72
C ILE A 88 5.56 4.70 4.47
N ALA A 89 5.11 4.34 3.27
CA ALA A 89 3.70 4.14 2.99
C ALA A 89 3.37 2.66 3.17
N VAL A 90 2.23 2.35 3.78
CA VAL A 90 1.72 0.99 3.94
C VAL A 90 0.32 0.88 3.36
N PHE A 91 0.08 -0.10 2.51
CA PHE A 91 -1.25 -0.51 2.11
C PHE A 91 -1.64 -1.79 2.83
N VAL A 92 -2.82 -1.81 3.41
CA VAL A 92 -3.32 -2.93 4.21
C VAL A 92 -4.68 -3.38 3.72
N THR A 93 -4.91 -4.68 3.60
CA THR A 93 -6.22 -5.22 3.20
C THR A 93 -7.22 -5.19 4.36
N THR A 94 -8.49 -5.48 4.10
CA THR A 94 -9.54 -5.55 5.15
C THR A 94 -9.57 -6.85 5.93
N ASP A 95 -8.85 -7.87 5.48
CA ASP A 95 -8.70 -9.16 6.16
C ASP A 95 -7.53 -9.96 5.59
N ASN A 96 -7.09 -10.97 6.34
CA ASN A 96 -6.04 -11.92 6.02
C ASN A 96 -6.55 -13.35 5.79
N ASN A 97 -7.87 -13.53 5.66
CA ASN A 97 -8.48 -14.86 5.52
C ASN A 97 -8.62 -15.30 4.07
N GLU A 98 -8.46 -14.38 3.13
CA GLU A 98 -8.54 -14.66 1.71
C GLU A 98 -7.14 -14.77 1.07
N GLY A 99 -7.03 -15.66 0.08
CA GLY A 99 -5.77 -15.90 -0.62
C GLY A 99 -5.55 -15.04 -1.87
N PRO A 100 -4.46 -15.33 -2.61
CA PRO A 100 -4.04 -14.59 -3.80
C PRO A 100 -5.14 -14.40 -4.86
N LYS A 101 -5.99 -15.41 -5.08
CA LYS A 101 -7.06 -15.37 -6.10
C LYS A 101 -8.11 -14.29 -5.83
N GLN A 102 -8.33 -13.92 -4.58
CA GLN A 102 -9.30 -12.89 -4.23
C GLN A 102 -8.63 -11.53 -4.05
N TRP A 103 -7.50 -11.48 -3.36
CA TRP A 103 -6.79 -10.22 -3.14
C TRP A 103 -6.09 -9.69 -4.40
N GLY A 104 -5.60 -10.55 -5.30
CA GLY A 104 -4.95 -10.15 -6.55
C GLY A 104 -5.82 -9.20 -7.39
N PRO A 105 -7.02 -9.62 -7.83
CA PRO A 105 -7.91 -8.75 -8.61
C PRO A 105 -8.31 -7.46 -7.87
N ARG A 106 -8.45 -7.51 -6.54
CA ARG A 106 -8.82 -6.34 -5.74
C ARG A 106 -7.68 -5.33 -5.62
N ILE A 107 -6.46 -5.79 -5.39
CA ILE A 107 -5.26 -4.94 -5.35
C ILE A 107 -5.02 -4.33 -6.73
N ILE A 108 -5.16 -5.12 -7.80
CA ILE A 108 -5.10 -4.64 -9.19
C ILE A 108 -6.13 -3.54 -9.43
N SER A 109 -7.40 -3.78 -9.08
CA SER A 109 -8.46 -2.77 -9.17
C SER A 109 -8.16 -1.50 -8.36
N ALA A 110 -7.43 -1.62 -7.25
CA ALA A 110 -7.05 -0.51 -6.39
C ALA A 110 -5.80 0.25 -6.87
N LYS A 111 -5.11 -0.19 -7.94
CA LYS A 111 -3.82 0.35 -8.37
C LYS A 111 -3.82 1.87 -8.52
N ASP A 112 -4.79 2.42 -9.26
CA ASP A 112 -4.89 3.87 -9.49
C ASP A 112 -5.17 4.65 -8.20
N ASP A 113 -5.93 4.06 -7.28
CA ASP A 113 -6.14 4.64 -5.96
C ASP A 113 -4.84 4.67 -5.16
N MET A 114 -4.09 3.56 -5.14
CA MET A 114 -2.82 3.44 -4.44
C MET A 114 -1.80 4.45 -4.97
N LEU A 115 -1.63 4.53 -6.29
CA LEU A 115 -0.72 5.47 -6.94
C LEU A 115 -1.12 6.93 -6.69
N ARG A 116 -2.42 7.24 -6.70
CA ARG A 116 -2.91 8.58 -6.36
C ARG A 116 -2.58 8.96 -4.92
N GLU A 117 -2.78 8.06 -3.95
CA GLU A 117 -2.46 8.37 -2.56
C GLU A 117 -0.94 8.51 -2.34
N LEU A 118 -0.12 7.69 -3.01
CA LEU A 118 1.33 7.82 -3.01
C LEU A 118 1.81 9.15 -3.60
N GLY A 119 1.18 9.62 -4.69
CA GLY A 119 1.53 10.89 -5.32
C GLY A 119 1.05 12.10 -4.51
N ARG A 120 -0.06 12.00 -3.78
CA ARG A 120 -0.67 13.15 -3.08
C ARG A 120 -0.16 13.35 -1.66
N ARG A 121 0.29 12.29 -0.99
CA ARG A 121 0.52 12.30 0.46
C ARG A 121 2.00 12.26 0.78
N LYS A 122 2.38 13.07 1.77
CA LYS A 122 3.67 12.92 2.42
C LYS A 122 3.65 11.63 3.25
N LYS A 123 4.70 10.83 3.14
CA LYS A 123 4.95 9.68 4.04
C LYS A 123 5.36 10.20 5.43
N PRO A 124 5.05 9.48 6.52
CA PRO A 124 4.42 8.15 6.57
C PRO A 124 2.89 8.19 6.52
N PHE A 125 2.28 7.16 5.94
CA PHE A 125 0.83 6.94 5.99
C PHE A 125 0.49 5.45 5.84
N THR A 126 -0.67 5.04 6.37
CA THR A 126 -1.27 3.74 6.08
C THR A 126 -2.60 3.90 5.36
N ALA A 127 -2.91 3.02 4.41
CA ALA A 127 -4.10 3.09 3.59
C ALA A 127 -4.78 1.72 3.47
N ARG A 128 -6.10 1.68 3.62
CA ARG A 128 -6.87 0.43 3.61
C ARG A 128 -7.43 0.14 2.23
N ILE A 129 -7.16 -1.05 1.70
CA ILE A 129 -7.75 -1.60 0.47
C ILE A 129 -8.95 -2.46 0.86
N SER A 130 -10.13 -2.13 0.33
CA SER A 130 -11.38 -2.84 0.60
C SER A 130 -11.58 -4.06 -0.29
N ARG A 131 -12.58 -4.88 0.05
CA ARG A 131 -13.00 -6.05 -0.74
C ARG A 131 -13.51 -5.69 -2.15
N GLU A 132 -13.91 -4.45 -2.35
CA GLU A 132 -14.33 -3.91 -3.65
C GLU A 132 -13.15 -3.41 -4.50
N GLY A 133 -11.91 -3.60 -4.05
CA GLY A 133 -10.70 -3.20 -4.77
C GLY A 133 -10.54 -1.69 -4.87
N ARG A 134 -10.70 -0.99 -3.72
CA ARG A 134 -10.56 0.47 -3.60
C ARG A 134 -9.79 0.84 -2.35
N VAL A 135 -9.14 2.01 -2.36
CA VAL A 135 -8.65 2.62 -1.12
C VAL A 135 -9.79 3.38 -0.45
N THR A 136 -10.18 2.96 0.76
CA THR A 136 -11.36 3.51 1.47
C THR A 136 -11.02 4.35 2.68
N GLN A 137 -9.81 4.23 3.21
CA GLN A 137 -9.37 4.94 4.40
C GLN A 137 -7.87 5.20 4.29
N VAL A 138 -7.43 6.38 4.71
CA VAL A 138 -6.00 6.68 4.88
C VAL A 138 -5.77 7.29 6.24
N ARG A 139 -4.82 6.74 7.00
CA ARG A 139 -4.30 7.29 8.24
C ARG A 139 -2.99 8.00 7.94
N ILE A 140 -2.94 9.30 8.25
CA ILE A 140 -1.73 10.12 8.16
C ILE A 140 -1.14 10.22 9.57
N TYR A 141 0.17 10.05 9.66
CA TYR A 141 0.90 10.24 10.91
C TYR A 141 1.46 11.67 10.95
N GLU A 142 1.07 12.43 11.98
CA GLU A 142 1.48 13.82 12.21
C GLU A 142 2.14 13.89 13.59
N SER A 143 3.47 13.81 13.63
CA SER A 143 4.24 13.79 14.88
C SER A 143 3.77 12.68 15.84
N ALA A 144 3.24 13.01 17.02
CA ALA A 144 2.77 12.05 18.02
C ALA A 144 1.29 11.63 17.86
N GLU A 145 0.58 12.20 16.88
CA GLU A 145 -0.83 11.94 16.63
C GLU A 145 -1.06 11.35 15.24
N TRP A 146 -2.23 10.75 15.02
CA TRP A 146 -2.64 10.33 13.68
C TRP A 146 -4.05 10.79 13.38
N LYS A 147 -4.27 11.11 12.10
CA LYS A 147 -5.58 11.48 11.57
C LYS A 147 -6.04 10.44 10.57
N THR A 148 -7.26 9.96 10.75
CA THR A 148 -7.92 9.09 9.77
C THR A 148 -8.78 9.91 8.83
N ILE A 149 -8.61 9.71 7.53
CA ILE A 149 -9.39 10.33 6.46
C ILE A 149 -10.16 9.22 5.74
N PRO A 150 -11.50 9.19 5.83
CA PRO A 150 -12.30 8.31 4.99
C PRO A 150 -12.25 8.81 3.55
N ILE A 151 -12.06 7.89 2.60
CA ILE A 151 -12.06 8.17 1.16
C ILE A 151 -13.46 7.85 0.66
N THR A 152 -14.33 8.86 0.66
CA THR A 152 -15.64 8.75 0.03
C THR A 152 -15.49 9.05 -1.46
N LYS A 153 -16.05 8.19 -2.30
CA LYS A 153 -16.21 8.53 -3.71
C LYS A 153 -17.18 9.70 -3.78
N LYS A 154 -16.75 10.87 -4.26
CA LYS A 154 -17.74 11.78 -4.85
C LYS A 154 -18.34 11.00 -6.01
N ASN A 155 -19.65 10.75 -5.98
CA ASN A 155 -20.35 10.37 -7.20
C ASN A 155 -19.90 11.34 -8.28
N PRO A 156 -19.51 10.88 -9.49
CA PRO A 156 -19.36 11.82 -10.60
C PRO A 156 -20.68 12.60 -10.63
N SER A 157 -20.60 13.88 -10.30
CA SER A 157 -21.76 14.75 -10.32
C SER A 157 -22.39 14.57 -11.69
N ASN A 158 -23.69 14.27 -11.73
CA ASN A 158 -24.53 14.11 -12.92
C ASN A 158 -24.62 15.41 -13.75
N PHE A 159 -23.50 16.09 -13.99
CA PHE A 159 -23.34 17.09 -15.02
C PHE A 159 -23.10 16.33 -16.32
N TYR A 160 -24.20 15.91 -16.96
CA TYR A 160 -24.44 15.94 -18.40
C TYR A 160 -25.64 15.03 -18.71
N ARG A 161 -26.84 15.62 -18.66
CA ARG A 161 -27.94 15.33 -19.60
C ARG A 161 -28.91 16.51 -19.60
N LYS A 162 -28.48 17.60 -20.22
CA LYS A 162 -29.35 18.53 -20.94
C LYS A 162 -28.55 19.08 -22.12
N LYS A 163 -28.78 18.51 -23.28
CA LYS A 163 -29.21 19.20 -24.51
C LYS A 163 -29.64 18.15 -25.51
#